data_AF-A0A7C3ZXN2-F1
#
_entry.id   AF-A0A7C3ZXN2-F1
#
_cell.length_a   1.000
_cell.length_b   1.000
_cell.length_c   1.000
_cell.angle_alpha   90.00
_cell.angle_beta   90.00
_cell.angle_gamma   90.00
#
_symmetry.space_group_name_H-M   'P 1'
#
loop_
_entity.id
_entity.type
_entity.pdbx_description
1 polymer ?
#
loop_
_entity_poly.entity_id
_entity_poly.type
_entity_poly.pdbx_seq_one_letter_code
_entity_poly.pdbx_strand_id
1 'polypeptide(L)' 'MTTARTKPLTFAEFIEQYPEDGGIYELVDGEIIEMRATRA' A
#
# COMPACT_ATOMS: atom_id res chain seq x y z
N MET A 1 -22.98 0.57 -5.12
CA MET A 1 -21.88 1.07 -4.26
C MET A 1 -21.10 2.06 -5.08
N THR A 2 -20.97 3.31 -4.62
CA THR A 2 -20.31 4.38 -5.36
C THR A 2 -18.82 4.09 -5.39
N THR A 3 -18.27 3.76 -6.57
CA THR A 3 -16.82 3.59 -6.73
C THR A 3 -16.19 4.97 -6.62
N ALA A 4 -15.88 5.40 -5.40
CA ALA A 4 -15.02 6.53 -5.19
C ALA A 4 -13.70 6.19 -5.88
N ARG A 5 -13.37 6.94 -6.94
CA ARG A 5 -12.06 6.87 -7.56
C ARG A 5 -11.11 7.51 -6.57
N THR A 6 -10.68 6.73 -5.57
CA THR A 6 -9.73 7.17 -4.56
C THR A 6 -8.50 7.65 -5.31
N LYS A 7 -8.11 8.90 -5.03
CA LYS A 7 -6.91 9.48 -5.63
C LYS A 7 -5.73 8.53 -5.33
N PRO A 8 -4.83 8.28 -6.29
CA PRO A 8 -3.65 7.45 -6.04
C PRO A 8 -2.85 8.03 -4.87
N LEU A 9 -2.46 7.17 -3.93
CA LEU A 9 -1.65 7.55 -2.79
C LEU A 9 -0.31 8.13 -3.26
N THR A 10 0.09 9.22 -2.62
CA THR A 10 1.46 9.73 -2.72
C THR A 10 2.40 8.94 -1.81
N PHE A 11 3.70 9.05 -2.06
CA PHE A 11 4.71 8.42 -1.20
C PHE A 11 4.64 8.91 0.25
N ALA A 12 4.32 10.18 0.50
CA ALA A 12 4.17 10.71 1.86
C ALA A 12 2.99 10.04 2.58
N GLU A 13 1.82 9.98 1.93
CA GLU A 13 0.63 9.33 2.48
C GLU A 13 0.85 7.82 2.69
N PHE A 14 1.68 7.17 1.86
CA PHE A 14 2.11 5.79 2.06
C PHE A 14 2.92 5.61 3.34
N ILE A 15 3.87 6.50 3.64
CA ILE A 15 4.65 6.42 4.89
C ILE A 15 3.76 6.63 6.12
N GLU A 16 2.81 7.57 6.06
CA GLU A 16 1.88 7.83 7.16
C GLU A 16 0.90 6.67 7.41
N GLN A 17 0.57 5.90 6.37
CA GLN A 17 -0.33 4.76 6.43
C GLN A 17 0.40 3.42 6.39
N TYR A 18 1.74 3.40 6.52
CA TYR A 18 2.53 2.19 6.43
C TYR A 18 2.12 1.24 7.58
N PRO A 19 1.66 0.00 7.28
CA PRO A 19 1.21 -0.90 8.33
C PRO A 19 2.34 -1.34 9.27
N GLU A 20 2.07 -1.34 10.58
CA GLU A 20 3.05 -1.69 11.62
C GLU A 20 3.04 -3.18 12.01
N ASP A 21 2.35 -4.05 11.25
CA ASP A 21 2.24 -5.49 11.54
C ASP A 21 3.53 -6.29 11.26
N GLY A 22 4.58 -5.63 10.78
CA GLY A 22 5.86 -6.26 10.44
C GLY A 22 5.91 -6.88 9.04
N GLY A 23 4.84 -6.73 8.25
CA GLY A 23 4.81 -7.02 6.81
C GLY A 23 5.70 -6.09 5.97
N ILE A 24 5.97 -6.53 4.75
CA ILE A 24 6.65 -5.73 3.73
C ILE A 24 5.57 -5.18 2.81
N TYR A 25 5.53 -3.86 2.65
CA TYR A 25 4.54 -3.21 1.80
C TYR A 25 5.20 -2.33 0.75
N GLU A 26 4.62 -2.30 -0.44
CA GLU A 26 5.06 -1.44 -1.54
C GLU A 26 3.92 -0.55 -2.04
N LEU A 27 4.28 0.66 -2.49
CA LEU A 27 3.37 1.59 -3.15
C LEU A 27 3.40 1.34 -4.66
N VAL A 28 2.32 0.76 -5.20
CA VAL A 28 2.18 0.44 -6.63
C VAL A 28 0.96 1.18 -7.18
N ASP A 29 1.16 2.03 -8.18
CA ASP A 29 0.08 2.84 -8.81
C ASP A 29 -0.81 3.64 -7.83
N GLY A 30 -0.27 3.98 -6.66
CA GLY A 30 -1.02 4.69 -5.63
C GLY A 30 -1.82 3.79 -4.69
N GLU A 31 -1.51 2.49 -4.65
CA GLU A 31 -2.08 1.51 -3.74
C GLU A 31 -0.99 0.87 -2.88
N ILE A 32 -1.32 0.53 -1.63
CA ILE A 32 -0.42 -0.19 -0.72
C ILE A 32 -0.64 -1.68 -0.92
N ILE A 33 0.40 -2.40 -1.35
CA ILE A 33 0.36 -3.83 -1.63
C ILE A 33 1.25 -4.57 -0.64
N GLU A 34 0.72 -5.61 0.02
CA GLU A 34 1.50 -6.52 0.86
C GLU A 34 2.37 -7.43 -0.01
N MET A 35 3.68 -7.32 0.15
CA MET A 35 4.66 -8.19 -0.47
C MET A 35 4.96 -9.36 0.45
N ARG A 36 4.47 -10.54 0.07
CA ARG A 36 4.85 -11.79 0.73
C ARG A 36 6.15 -12.29 0.14
N ALA A 37 7.19 -12.39 0.97
CA ALA A 37 8.45 -12.99 0.58
C ALA A 37 8.19 -14.43 0.10
N THR A 38 8.41 -14.69 -1.19
CA THR A 38 8.43 -16.04 -1.76
C THR A 38 9.77 -16.68 -1.44
N ARG A 39 10.01 -16.99 -0.16
CA ARG A 39 11.12 -17.90 0.18
C ARG A 39 10.70 -19.31 -0.24
N ALA A 40 11.19 -19.73 -1.41
CA ALA A 40 11.33 -21.13 -1.81
C ALA A 40 12.46 -21.80 -0.99
#